data_AF-A0A7K5P1Q9-F1
#
_entry.id   AF-A0A7K5P1Q9-F1
#
_cell.length_a   1.000
_cell.length_b   1.000
_cell.length_c   1.000
_cell.angle_alpha   90.00
_cell.angle_beta   90.00
_cell.angle_gamma   90.00
#
_symmetry.space_group_name_H-M   'P 1'
#
loop_
_entity.id
_entity.type
_entity.pdbx_description
1 polymer ?
#
loop_
_entity_poly.entity_id
_entity_poly.type
_entity_poly.pdbx_seq_one_letter_code
_entity_poly.pdbx_strand_id
1 'polypeptide(L)'
;GSLHVGDEILEINGQSVNNHSVDQLQKMLKETKGMVSIKVIPNQQSRLPALQMFMRAQFDYDPKKDNLIPCKEAGLKFQTGDVIQIINKDDSNWWQGRVEGSCTESAGLIPSPELQEWRVASVTQSSQSESPSCSPFGKKKKCKDKYLAKHSSIFDQLDVVSYEEVVRLPAFKRKTLVLIGASGVGRSHIKNALLSNNPEKFMYPPPYTTRPQKKNEVDGKDYYFVSTEEMTRDISANEFLEFGSYQGNMFGTKFETVHKIHQQDKVAILDIEPQTLKIVRTAELSPFIVFIAPTDKAEESEALQQLRKDSESIRSRYAHYFDLSLVNNGVEESLQLLQEAFEQACSSPQWVPVSWVY
;
A
#
# COMPACT_ATOMS: atom_id res chain seq x y z
N GLY A 1 12.18 20.71 -20.47
CA GLY A 1 12.58 21.90 -21.24
C GLY A 1 11.52 22.97 -21.07
N SER A 2 11.84 24.25 -21.29
CA SER A 2 10.93 25.37 -21.00
C SER A 2 9.90 25.66 -22.10
N LEU A 3 9.97 24.95 -23.23
CA LEU A 3 9.06 25.09 -24.38
C LEU A 3 8.20 23.84 -24.52
N HIS A 4 6.92 24.04 -24.84
CA HIS A 4 5.94 22.96 -25.00
C HIS A 4 5.29 23.01 -26.37
N VAL A 5 4.75 21.87 -26.80
CA VAL A 5 4.01 21.77 -28.06
C VAL A 5 2.76 22.64 -27.97
N GLY A 6 2.62 23.57 -28.92
CA GLY A 6 1.53 24.52 -28.99
C GLY A 6 1.85 25.93 -28.50
N ASP A 7 3.01 26.15 -27.86
CA ASP A 7 3.46 27.50 -27.51
C ASP A 7 3.67 28.35 -28.77
N GLU A 8 3.13 29.58 -28.76
CA GLU A 8 3.29 30.51 -29.87
C GLU A 8 4.55 31.36 -29.64
N ILE A 9 5.53 31.24 -30.52
CA ILE A 9 6.77 32.01 -30.43
C ILE A 9 6.49 33.44 -30.92
N LEU A 10 6.88 34.44 -30.15
CA LEU A 10 6.76 35.86 -30.50
C LEU A 10 8.09 36.47 -30.91
N GLU A 11 9.16 36.14 -30.20
CA GLU A 11 10.50 36.69 -30.43
C GLU A 11 11.58 35.63 -30.23
N ILE A 12 12.63 35.71 -31.05
CA ILE A 12 13.87 34.95 -30.89
C ILE A 12 15.00 35.98 -30.80
N ASN A 13 15.75 35.98 -29.70
CA ASN A 13 16.84 36.93 -29.41
C ASN A 13 16.44 38.42 -29.57
N GLY A 14 15.21 38.75 -29.18
CA GLY A 14 14.66 40.11 -29.28
C GLY A 14 14.16 40.51 -30.68
N GLN A 15 14.20 39.60 -31.67
CA GLN A 15 13.64 39.83 -33.00
C GLN A 15 12.25 39.21 -33.12
N SER A 16 11.27 39.98 -33.57
CA SER A 16 9.90 39.49 -33.77
C SER A 16 9.80 38.47 -34.89
N VAL A 17 9.06 37.38 -34.65
CA VAL A 17 8.90 36.29 -35.61
C VAL A 17 7.66 36.43 -36.50
N ASN A 18 6.79 37.43 -36.27
CA ASN A 18 5.48 37.57 -36.93
C ASN A 18 5.52 37.64 -38.48
N ASN A 19 6.65 38.07 -39.05
CA ASN A 19 6.83 38.22 -40.50
C ASN A 19 7.82 37.21 -41.11
N HIS A 20 8.19 36.17 -40.36
CA HIS A 20 9.17 35.18 -40.79
C HIS A 20 8.48 33.84 -41.10
N SER A 21 8.86 33.23 -42.21
CA SER A 21 8.50 31.84 -42.51
C SER A 21 9.24 30.86 -41.59
N VAL A 22 8.68 29.67 -41.42
CA VAL A 22 9.28 28.60 -40.60
C VAL A 22 10.71 28.28 -41.05
N ASP A 23 10.97 28.25 -42.36
CA ASP A 23 12.30 27.98 -42.92
C ASP A 23 13.32 29.07 -42.57
N GLN A 24 12.88 30.35 -42.55
CA GLN A 24 13.72 31.47 -42.13
C GLN A 24 14.06 31.40 -40.64
N LEU A 25 13.08 31.08 -39.79
CA LEU A 25 13.29 30.91 -38.34
C LEU A 25 14.22 29.73 -38.03
N GLN A 26 14.07 28.61 -38.74
CA GLN A 26 14.97 27.46 -38.61
C GLN A 26 16.41 27.81 -39.01
N LYS A 27 16.58 28.60 -40.08
CA LYS A 27 17.91 29.07 -40.49
C LYS A 27 18.54 29.99 -39.44
N MET A 28 17.77 30.95 -38.91
CA MET A 28 18.22 31.85 -37.84
C MET A 28 18.64 31.09 -36.58
N LEU A 29 17.86 30.10 -36.16
CA LEU A 29 18.20 29.25 -34.99
C LEU A 29 19.45 28.39 -35.25
N LYS A 30 19.63 27.86 -36.46
CA LYS A 30 20.83 27.09 -36.84
C LYS A 30 22.10 27.94 -36.90
N GLU A 31 21.98 29.21 -37.29
CA GLU A 31 23.10 30.14 -37.39
C GLU A 31 23.45 30.79 -36.04
N THR A 32 22.55 30.75 -35.06
CA THR A 32 22.78 31.28 -33.71
C THR A 32 23.73 30.37 -32.94
N LYS A 33 24.85 30.93 -32.47
CA LYS A 33 25.78 30.26 -31.56
C LYS A 33 25.73 30.92 -30.19
N GLY A 34 25.50 30.13 -29.14
CA GLY A 34 25.42 30.62 -27.75
C GLY A 34 24.00 30.59 -27.19
N MET A 35 23.72 31.46 -26.22
CA MET A 35 22.43 31.52 -25.53
C MET A 35 21.32 32.01 -26.47
N VAL A 36 20.23 31.25 -26.54
CA VAL A 36 19.02 31.62 -27.29
C VAL A 36 17.94 32.06 -26.31
N SER A 37 17.48 33.30 -26.44
CA SER A 37 16.33 33.82 -25.70
C SER A 37 15.08 33.72 -26.57
N ILE A 38 14.02 33.11 -26.05
CA ILE A 38 12.76 32.94 -26.80
C ILE A 38 11.62 33.49 -25.94
N LYS A 39 10.85 34.41 -26.50
CA LYS A 39 9.64 34.94 -25.89
C LYS A 39 8.45 34.21 -26.50
N VAL A 40 7.64 33.57 -25.67
CA VAL A 40 6.50 32.76 -26.09
C VAL A 40 5.20 33.22 -25.43
N ILE A 41 4.08 33.09 -26.13
CA ILE A 41 2.75 33.02 -25.52
C ILE A 41 2.50 31.55 -25.21
N PRO A 42 2.39 31.16 -23.93
CA PRO A 42 2.11 29.78 -23.59
C PRO A 42 0.68 29.43 -23.99
N ASN A 43 0.49 28.27 -24.63
CA ASN A 43 -0.86 27.80 -24.93
C ASN A 43 -1.59 27.42 -23.63
N GLN A 44 -2.61 28.19 -23.27
CA GLN A 44 -3.40 27.93 -22.05
C GLN A 44 -4.48 26.85 -22.26
N GLN A 45 -4.88 26.55 -23.50
CA GLN A 45 -5.96 25.60 -23.80
C GLN A 45 -5.55 24.13 -23.64
N SER A 46 -4.25 23.82 -23.64
CA SER A 46 -3.72 22.47 -23.33
C SER A 46 -3.36 22.28 -21.86
N ARG A 47 -3.53 23.31 -21.01
CA ARG A 47 -3.33 23.19 -19.56
C ARG A 47 -4.58 22.67 -18.88
N LEU A 48 -5.00 21.45 -19.21
CA LEU A 48 -5.39 20.61 -18.08
C LEU A 48 -4.12 20.55 -17.20
N PRO A 49 -4.18 20.86 -15.89
CA PRO A 49 -3.06 20.56 -15.02
C PRO A 49 -2.68 19.13 -15.34
N ALA A 50 -1.41 18.87 -15.71
CA ALA A 50 -0.96 17.50 -15.88
C ALA A 50 -1.44 16.76 -14.63
N LEU A 51 -2.35 15.79 -14.81
CA LEU A 51 -2.98 15.09 -13.69
C LEU A 51 -1.81 14.56 -12.86
N GLN A 52 -1.59 15.18 -11.70
CA GLN A 52 -0.44 14.85 -10.89
C GLN A 52 -0.69 13.45 -10.37
N MET A 53 0.13 12.52 -10.83
CA MET A 53 0.04 11.12 -10.46
C MET A 53 0.93 10.90 -9.24
N PHE A 54 0.34 10.37 -8.18
CA PHE A 54 1.06 10.00 -6.98
C PHE A 54 0.94 8.51 -6.78
N MET A 55 2.07 7.87 -6.47
CA MET A 55 2.15 6.45 -6.22
C MET A 55 2.79 6.21 -4.86
N ARG A 56 2.18 5.36 -4.04
CA ARG A 56 2.79 4.83 -2.82
C ARG A 56 3.65 3.64 -3.18
N ALA A 57 4.92 3.67 -2.77
CA ALA A 57 5.81 2.53 -2.85
C ALA A 57 5.33 1.41 -1.92
N GLN A 58 5.19 0.19 -2.45
CA GLN A 58 4.80 -0.97 -1.65
C GLN A 58 6.01 -1.85 -1.29
N PHE A 59 7.23 -1.45 -1.69
CA PHE A 59 8.48 -2.14 -1.44
C PHE A 59 9.62 -1.15 -1.20
N ASP A 60 10.72 -1.63 -0.64
CA ASP A 60 11.94 -0.82 -0.45
C ASP A 60 12.82 -0.86 -1.70
N TYR A 61 13.36 0.29 -2.10
CA TYR A 61 14.27 0.39 -3.23
C TYR A 61 15.55 1.11 -2.86
N ASP A 62 16.69 0.43 -3.04
CA ASP A 62 18.01 1.03 -2.92
C ASP A 62 18.74 1.01 -4.27
N PRO A 63 18.86 2.15 -4.98
CA PRO A 63 19.50 2.21 -6.29
C PRO A 63 20.97 1.79 -6.25
N LYS A 64 21.64 1.86 -5.10
CA LYS A 64 23.04 1.40 -4.97
C LYS A 64 23.16 -0.11 -5.16
N LYS A 65 22.12 -0.86 -4.76
CA LYS A 65 22.04 -2.32 -4.86
C LYS A 65 21.52 -2.79 -6.23
N ASP A 66 21.01 -1.88 -7.05
CA ASP A 66 20.44 -2.19 -8.35
C ASP A 66 21.52 -2.19 -9.44
N ASN A 67 21.70 -3.32 -10.13
CA ASN A 67 22.67 -3.44 -11.22
C ASN A 67 22.05 -3.15 -12.60
N LEU A 68 20.73 -2.97 -12.67
CA LEU A 68 20.02 -2.66 -13.90
C LEU A 68 19.81 -1.14 -14.08
N ILE A 69 20.02 -0.34 -13.04
CA ILE A 69 19.85 1.11 -13.10
C ILE A 69 20.90 1.75 -14.02
N PRO A 70 20.50 2.65 -14.94
CA PRO A 70 21.44 3.29 -15.87
C PRO A 70 22.51 4.14 -15.17
N CYS A 71 22.14 4.81 -14.08
CA CYS A 71 23.02 5.66 -13.28
C CYS A 71 22.58 5.59 -11.81
N LYS A 72 23.45 5.05 -10.94
CA LYS A 72 23.15 4.82 -9.52
C LYS A 72 22.96 6.14 -8.76
N GLU A 73 23.69 7.18 -9.17
CA GLU A 73 23.67 8.52 -8.60
C GLU A 73 22.36 9.24 -8.91
N ALA A 74 21.73 8.92 -10.04
CA ALA A 74 20.44 9.47 -10.45
C ALA A 74 19.26 8.69 -9.84
N GLY A 75 19.50 7.57 -9.14
CA GLY A 75 18.45 6.75 -8.56
C GLY A 75 17.79 7.40 -7.34
N LEU A 76 16.47 7.30 -7.26
CA LEU A 76 15.69 7.73 -6.11
C LEU A 76 15.57 6.56 -5.12
N LYS A 77 16.24 6.66 -3.96
CA LYS A 77 16.04 5.71 -2.86
C LYS A 77 14.69 6.00 -2.17
N PHE A 78 13.93 4.95 -1.87
CA PHE A 78 12.67 5.05 -1.12
C PHE A 78 12.43 3.79 -0.28
N GLN A 79 11.52 3.91 0.68
CA GLN A 79 11.04 2.83 1.53
C GLN A 79 9.56 2.55 1.27
N THR A 80 9.11 1.39 1.70
CA THR A 80 7.69 1.01 1.72
C THR A 80 6.88 2.06 2.46
N GLY A 81 5.82 2.58 1.83
CA GLY A 81 4.96 3.63 2.36
C GLY A 81 5.27 5.04 1.84
N ASP A 82 6.46 5.29 1.29
CA ASP A 82 6.80 6.58 0.69
C ASP A 82 5.87 6.91 -0.47
N VAL A 83 5.36 8.13 -0.51
CA VAL A 83 4.53 8.64 -1.61
C VAL A 83 5.42 9.35 -2.61
N ILE A 84 5.35 8.94 -3.86
CA ILE A 84 6.19 9.41 -4.95
C ILE A 84 5.32 10.13 -5.97
N GLN A 85 5.61 11.40 -6.22
CA GLN A 85 5.07 12.13 -7.35
C GLN A 85 5.73 11.63 -8.64
N ILE A 86 4.94 11.11 -9.57
CA ILE A 86 5.42 10.66 -10.88
C ILE A 86 5.52 11.86 -11.81
N ILE A 87 6.72 12.10 -12.35
CA ILE A 87 7.05 13.25 -13.18
C ILE A 87 7.12 12.87 -14.67
N ASN A 88 7.79 11.75 -14.98
CA ASN A 88 7.91 11.23 -16.35
C ASN A 88 7.85 9.68 -16.33
N LYS A 89 7.11 9.11 -17.28
CA LYS A 89 6.92 7.66 -17.46
C LYS A 89 7.14 7.20 -18.92
N ASP A 90 7.83 8.00 -19.72
CA ASP A 90 8.03 7.76 -21.15
C ASP A 90 8.94 6.55 -21.39
N ASP A 91 9.90 6.29 -20.49
CA ASP A 91 10.72 5.09 -20.52
C ASP A 91 9.96 3.92 -19.89
N SER A 92 9.94 2.78 -20.58
CA SER A 92 9.19 1.59 -20.17
C SER A 92 9.75 0.88 -18.94
N ASN A 93 10.99 1.18 -18.54
CA ASN A 93 11.70 0.52 -17.46
C ASN A 93 12.00 1.47 -16.30
N TRP A 94 12.28 2.74 -16.59
CA TRP A 94 12.80 3.71 -15.62
C TRP A 94 11.99 4.99 -15.60
N TRP A 95 11.13 5.13 -14.60
CA TRP A 95 10.34 6.34 -14.42
C TRP A 95 11.11 7.38 -13.62
N GLN A 96 10.72 8.64 -13.77
CA GLN A 96 11.24 9.76 -12.99
C GLN A 96 10.19 10.18 -11.98
N GLY A 97 10.60 10.30 -10.73
CA GLY A 97 9.72 10.74 -9.65
C GLY A 97 10.46 11.49 -8.56
N ARG A 98 9.69 11.95 -7.57
CA ARG A 98 10.20 12.61 -6.37
C ARG A 98 9.36 12.17 -5.17
N VAL A 99 10.00 11.85 -4.06
CA VAL A 99 9.31 11.57 -2.79
C VAL A 99 8.64 12.85 -2.27
N GLU A 100 7.37 12.78 -1.91
CA GLU A 100 6.61 13.88 -1.31
C GLU A 100 7.24 14.30 0.02
N GLY A 101 7.37 15.61 0.26
CA GLY A 101 8.02 16.13 1.46
C GLY A 101 9.56 16.10 1.42
N SER A 102 10.18 15.57 0.36
CA SER A 102 11.64 15.66 0.20
C SER A 102 12.09 17.10 -0.07
N CYS A 103 13.19 17.51 0.58
CA CYS A 103 13.85 18.80 0.34
C CYS A 103 14.56 18.87 -1.03
N THR A 104 14.71 17.75 -1.74
CA THR A 104 15.39 17.73 -3.06
C THR A 104 14.43 18.08 -4.18
N GLU A 105 14.72 19.16 -4.92
CA GLU A 105 13.93 19.53 -6.11
C GLU A 105 14.23 18.66 -7.34
N SER A 106 15.32 17.90 -7.34
CA SER A 106 15.63 17.04 -8.49
C SER A 106 14.77 15.78 -8.51
N ALA A 107 14.30 15.41 -9.70
CA ALA A 107 13.70 14.10 -9.94
C ALA A 107 14.79 13.02 -9.90
N GLY A 108 14.45 11.82 -9.40
CA GLY A 108 15.32 10.65 -9.47
C GLY A 108 14.64 9.49 -10.20
N LEU A 109 15.45 8.52 -10.61
CA LEU A 109 15.01 7.33 -11.33
C LEU A 109 14.46 6.27 -10.36
N ILE A 110 13.30 5.74 -10.69
CA ILE A 110 12.66 4.59 -10.04
C ILE A 110 12.38 3.51 -11.09
N PRO A 111 12.36 2.22 -10.70
CA PRO A 111 11.87 1.20 -11.60
C PRO A 111 10.39 1.44 -11.92
N SER A 112 10.01 1.25 -13.18
CA SER A 112 8.59 1.19 -13.59
C SER A 112 7.88 0.03 -12.88
N PRO A 113 6.53 0.07 -12.75
CA PRO A 113 5.74 -1.06 -12.27
C PRO A 113 6.07 -2.35 -13.01
N GLU A 114 6.17 -2.30 -14.34
CA GLU A 114 6.44 -3.47 -15.18
C GLU A 114 7.84 -4.05 -14.93
N LEU A 115 8.85 -3.20 -14.76
CA LEU A 115 10.20 -3.66 -14.42
C LEU A 115 10.25 -4.29 -13.03
N GLN A 116 9.53 -3.70 -12.06
CA GLN A 116 9.45 -4.24 -10.70
C GLN A 116 8.74 -5.58 -10.67
N GLU A 117 7.61 -5.70 -11.36
CA GLU A 117 6.86 -6.95 -11.47
C GLU A 117 7.71 -8.07 -12.10
N TRP A 118 8.46 -7.72 -13.16
CA TRP A 118 9.39 -8.65 -13.79
C TRP A 118 10.48 -9.13 -12.82
N ARG A 119 11.03 -8.25 -11.96
CA ARG A 119 12.03 -8.63 -10.95
C ARG A 119 11.47 -9.63 -9.95
N VAL A 120 10.30 -9.34 -9.38
CA VAL A 120 9.64 -10.19 -8.38
C VAL A 120 9.35 -11.57 -8.98
N ALA A 121 8.73 -11.62 -10.17
CA ALA A 121 8.42 -12.87 -10.85
C ALA A 121 9.67 -13.71 -11.19
N SER A 122 10.77 -13.05 -11.57
CA SER A 122 12.03 -13.73 -11.91
C SER A 122 12.68 -14.37 -10.68
N VAL A 123 12.62 -13.70 -9.52
CA VAL A 123 13.11 -14.26 -8.25
C VAL A 123 12.28 -15.48 -7.84
N THR A 124 10.95 -15.40 -7.91
CA THR A 124 10.06 -16.52 -7.53
C THR A 124 10.29 -17.76 -8.40
N GLN A 125 10.53 -17.59 -9.70
CA GLN A 125 10.84 -18.71 -10.60
C GLN A 125 12.20 -19.36 -10.30
N SER A 126 13.20 -18.58 -9.91
CA SER A 126 14.50 -19.12 -9.52
C SER A 126 14.39 -19.99 -8.25
N SER A 127 13.57 -19.57 -7.27
CA SER A 127 13.31 -20.35 -6.05
C SER A 127 12.43 -21.59 -6.25
N GLN A 128 11.54 -21.62 -7.24
CA GLN A 128 10.73 -22.81 -7.55
C GLN A 128 11.45 -23.84 -8.44
N SER A 129 12.59 -23.48 -9.03
CA SER A 129 13.36 -24.35 -9.92
C SER A 129 14.25 -25.39 -9.21
N GLU A 130 14.19 -25.47 -7.88
CA GLU A 130 14.88 -26.51 -7.08
C GLU A 130 14.06 -27.80 -6.86
N SER A 131 12.95 -28.01 -7.58
CA SER A 131 12.32 -29.35 -7.69
C SER A 131 12.78 -30.04 -8.98
N PRO A 132 13.38 -31.25 -8.93
CA PRO A 132 13.91 -31.92 -10.12
C PRO A 132 12.77 -32.55 -10.93
N SER A 133 12.16 -31.78 -11.83
CA SER A 133 11.26 -32.32 -12.84
C SER A 133 12.07 -32.63 -14.11
N CYS A 134 12.54 -33.87 -14.21
CA CYS A 134 13.19 -34.40 -15.40
C CYS A 134 12.17 -34.53 -16.55
N SER A 135 12.37 -33.77 -17.63
CA SER A 135 11.79 -34.06 -18.95
C SER A 135 12.67 -33.45 -20.06
N PRO A 136 13.28 -34.26 -20.95
CA PRO A 136 14.38 -33.81 -21.82
C PRO A 136 13.95 -33.13 -23.13
N PHE A 137 12.68 -32.72 -23.28
CA PHE A 137 12.19 -32.08 -24.50
C PHE A 137 11.24 -30.91 -24.20
N GLY A 138 11.82 -29.75 -23.86
CA GLY A 138 11.09 -28.49 -23.72
C GLY A 138 11.89 -27.34 -24.31
N LYS A 139 11.51 -26.90 -25.51
CA LYS A 139 12.10 -25.72 -26.18
C LYS A 139 12.00 -24.52 -25.24
N LYS A 140 13.13 -23.88 -24.90
CA LYS A 140 13.18 -22.59 -24.18
C LYS A 140 12.39 -21.54 -24.97
N LYS A 141 11.10 -21.38 -24.67
CA LYS A 141 10.28 -20.28 -25.18
C LYS A 141 10.82 -19.00 -24.52
N LYS A 142 11.30 -18.05 -25.33
CA LYS A 142 11.80 -16.76 -24.85
C LYS A 142 10.73 -16.07 -24.01
N CYS A 143 11.11 -15.69 -22.80
CA CYS A 143 10.31 -15.06 -21.75
C CYS A 143 9.85 -13.62 -22.08
N LYS A 144 9.74 -13.24 -23.35
CA LYS A 144 9.39 -11.87 -23.75
C LYS A 144 7.91 -11.71 -24.09
N ASP A 145 7.26 -12.78 -24.53
CA ASP A 145 5.91 -12.71 -25.13
C ASP A 145 4.75 -13.03 -24.15
N LYS A 146 5.03 -13.26 -22.86
CA LYS A 146 3.99 -13.45 -21.84
C LYS A 146 3.59 -12.16 -21.10
N TYR A 147 4.33 -11.07 -21.31
CA TYR A 147 4.24 -9.86 -20.49
C TYR A 147 3.55 -8.72 -21.25
N LEU A 148 2.35 -9.02 -21.74
CA LEU A 148 1.37 -8.02 -22.13
C LEU A 148 0.38 -7.91 -20.97
N ALA A 149 -0.07 -6.69 -20.65
CA ALA A 149 -1.06 -6.33 -19.63
C ALA A 149 -2.42 -7.10 -19.69
N LYS A 150 -2.56 -8.07 -20.60
CA LYS A 150 -3.74 -8.94 -20.77
C LYS A 150 -3.80 -10.14 -19.81
N HIS A 151 -2.90 -10.25 -18.83
CA HIS A 151 -2.85 -11.37 -17.87
C HIS A 151 -2.90 -10.95 -16.39
N SER A 152 -3.64 -9.90 -16.05
CA SER A 152 -3.79 -9.38 -14.66
C SER A 152 -4.14 -10.47 -13.63
N SER A 153 -4.94 -11.48 -13.99
CA SER A 153 -5.36 -12.56 -13.08
C SER A 153 -4.22 -13.46 -12.59
N ILE A 154 -3.09 -13.52 -13.30
CA ILE A 154 -1.89 -14.27 -12.86
C ILE A 154 -1.12 -13.44 -11.82
N PHE A 155 -1.12 -12.11 -11.95
CA PHE A 155 -0.45 -11.20 -11.02
C PHE A 155 -1.22 -11.05 -9.71
N ASP A 156 -2.56 -11.06 -9.75
CA ASP A 156 -3.41 -11.09 -8.54
C ASP A 156 -3.17 -12.33 -7.67
N GLN A 157 -2.77 -13.46 -8.28
CA GLN A 157 -2.39 -14.69 -7.56
C GLN A 157 -0.96 -14.66 -7.03
N LEU A 158 -0.09 -13.82 -7.61
CA LEU A 158 1.33 -13.78 -7.28
C LEU A 158 1.67 -12.73 -6.21
N ASP A 159 0.71 -11.95 -5.72
CA ASP A 159 0.93 -10.86 -4.74
C ASP A 159 2.12 -9.98 -5.15
N VAL A 160 2.16 -9.57 -6.42
CA VAL A 160 3.31 -8.83 -6.92
C VAL A 160 3.26 -7.40 -6.39
N VAL A 161 4.13 -7.14 -5.42
CA VAL A 161 4.21 -5.87 -4.70
C VAL A 161 5.03 -4.87 -5.53
N SER A 162 4.36 -3.85 -6.07
CA SER A 162 4.98 -2.76 -6.85
C SER A 162 4.60 -1.38 -6.29
N TYR A 163 3.67 -0.69 -6.94
CA TYR A 163 3.23 0.65 -6.60
C TYR A 163 1.71 0.67 -6.50
N GLU A 164 1.19 1.51 -5.60
CA GLU A 164 -0.23 1.78 -5.51
C GLU A 164 -0.51 3.23 -5.89
N GLU A 165 -1.41 3.46 -6.83
CA GLU A 165 -1.85 4.82 -7.13
C GLU A 165 -2.67 5.39 -5.96
N VAL A 166 -2.29 6.59 -5.51
CA VAL A 166 -2.89 7.24 -4.34
C VAL A 166 -3.35 8.65 -4.63
N VAL A 167 -4.37 9.07 -3.90
CA VAL A 167 -4.88 10.44 -3.90
C VAL A 167 -4.89 10.97 -2.47
N ARG A 168 -4.65 12.28 -2.32
CA ARG A 168 -4.70 12.95 -1.03
C ARG A 168 -6.10 13.42 -0.75
N LEU A 169 -6.75 12.83 0.25
CA LEU A 169 -8.04 13.30 0.76
C LEU A 169 -7.83 14.26 1.93
N PRO A 170 -8.77 15.21 2.15
CA PRO A 170 -8.87 15.93 3.42
C PRO A 170 -9.01 14.96 4.61
N ALA A 171 -8.88 15.48 5.83
CA ALA A 171 -9.08 14.68 7.03
C ALA A 171 -10.48 14.02 7.03
N PHE A 172 -10.52 12.72 7.33
CA PHE A 172 -11.75 11.94 7.45
C PHE A 172 -11.65 10.95 8.63
N LYS A 173 -12.80 10.55 9.17
CA LYS A 173 -12.85 9.58 10.28
C LYS A 173 -12.49 8.18 9.79
N ARG A 174 -11.53 7.51 10.45
CA ARG A 174 -11.31 6.07 10.30
C ARG A 174 -12.40 5.31 11.07
N LYS A 175 -13.05 4.33 10.43
CA LYS A 175 -14.17 3.57 11.04
C LYS A 175 -13.72 2.27 11.68
N THR A 176 -12.60 1.72 11.24
CA THR A 176 -12.07 0.46 11.74
C THR A 176 -10.63 0.65 12.20
N LEU A 177 -10.26 0.07 13.35
CA LEU A 177 -8.90 -0.06 13.83
C LEU A 177 -8.50 -1.54 13.73
N VAL A 178 -7.49 -1.86 12.94
CA VAL A 178 -7.04 -3.24 12.72
C VAL A 178 -5.72 -3.47 13.43
N LEU A 179 -5.65 -4.49 14.29
CA LEU A 179 -4.44 -4.91 14.99
C LEU A 179 -3.88 -6.18 14.34
N ILE A 180 -2.66 -6.09 13.83
CA ILE A 180 -1.92 -7.19 13.18
C ILE A 180 -0.64 -7.46 13.96
N GLY A 181 -0.25 -8.73 14.09
CA GLY A 181 1.00 -9.09 14.75
C GLY A 181 1.04 -10.58 15.07
N ALA A 182 2.23 -11.06 15.40
CA ALA A 182 2.42 -12.47 15.72
C ALA A 182 1.59 -12.91 16.95
N SER A 183 1.23 -14.19 17.00
CA SER A 183 0.50 -14.74 18.15
C SER A 183 1.34 -14.58 19.42
N GLY A 184 0.73 -14.06 20.49
CA GLY A 184 1.42 -13.78 21.75
C GLY A 184 2.09 -12.40 21.86
N VAL A 185 2.06 -11.56 20.82
CA VAL A 185 2.69 -10.23 20.84
C VAL A 185 1.95 -9.20 21.72
N GLY A 186 0.75 -9.54 22.22
CA GLY A 186 -0.02 -8.70 23.13
C GLY A 186 -1.20 -7.94 22.50
N ARG A 187 -1.62 -8.28 21.27
CA ARG A 187 -2.81 -7.70 20.60
C ARG A 187 -4.06 -7.68 21.49
N SER A 188 -4.38 -8.81 22.13
CA SER A 188 -5.53 -8.93 23.02
C SER A 188 -5.46 -7.99 24.23
N HIS A 189 -4.26 -7.78 24.81
CA HIS A 189 -4.09 -6.87 25.94
C HIS A 189 -4.33 -5.41 25.52
N ILE A 190 -3.74 -5.00 24.39
CA ILE A 190 -3.95 -3.64 23.83
C ILE A 190 -5.43 -3.42 23.51
N LYS A 191 -6.07 -4.38 22.83
CA LYS A 191 -7.51 -4.35 22.53
C LYS A 191 -8.37 -4.17 23.78
N ASN A 192 -8.17 -5.02 24.78
CA ASN A 192 -8.99 -4.99 26.00
C ASN A 192 -8.79 -3.68 26.78
N ALA A 193 -7.57 -3.15 26.78
CA ALA A 193 -7.28 -1.88 27.42
C ALA A 193 -7.88 -0.69 26.65
N LEU A 194 -7.88 -0.69 25.31
CA LEU A 194 -8.61 0.31 24.51
C LEU A 194 -10.11 0.31 24.82
N LEU A 195 -10.72 -0.88 24.86
CA LEU A 195 -12.15 -1.01 25.15
C LEU A 195 -12.51 -0.52 26.56
N SER A 196 -11.62 -0.72 27.52
CA SER A 196 -11.82 -0.30 28.91
C SER A 196 -11.62 1.21 29.09
N ASN A 197 -10.62 1.79 28.41
CA ASN A 197 -10.29 3.21 28.53
C ASN A 197 -11.23 4.12 27.74
N ASN A 198 -11.81 3.63 26.63
CA ASN A 198 -12.61 4.43 25.70
C ASN A 198 -13.86 3.67 25.17
N PRO A 199 -14.76 3.21 26.05
CA PRO A 199 -15.93 2.41 25.70
C PRO A 199 -16.96 3.16 24.82
N GLU A 200 -16.94 4.49 24.85
CA GLU A 200 -17.76 5.34 23.99
C GLU A 200 -17.26 5.39 22.54
N LYS A 201 -15.94 5.30 22.33
CA LYS A 201 -15.30 5.47 21.01
C LYS A 201 -15.09 4.14 20.29
N PHE A 202 -14.66 3.10 21.01
CA PHE A 202 -14.31 1.81 20.40
C PHE A 202 -15.30 0.71 20.77
N MET A 203 -15.47 -0.24 19.85
CA MET A 203 -16.24 -1.46 20.08
C MET A 203 -15.58 -2.63 19.38
N TYR A 204 -15.62 -3.80 20.01
CA TYR A 204 -15.15 -5.05 19.41
C TYR A 204 -16.35 -5.85 18.90
N PRO A 205 -16.36 -6.31 17.64
CA PRO A 205 -17.45 -7.13 17.12
C PRO A 205 -17.43 -8.52 17.79
N PRO A 206 -18.51 -8.94 18.48
CA PRO A 206 -18.59 -10.28 19.01
C PRO A 206 -18.52 -11.31 17.87
N PRO A 207 -17.57 -12.25 17.91
CA PRO A 207 -17.44 -13.26 16.87
C PRO A 207 -18.53 -14.33 17.00
N TYR A 208 -18.83 -14.99 15.89
CA TYR A 208 -19.71 -16.16 15.82
C TYR A 208 -18.91 -17.41 16.14
N THR A 209 -19.54 -18.38 16.79
CA THR A 209 -18.93 -19.68 17.07
C THR A 209 -19.94 -20.81 17.06
N THR A 210 -19.48 -22.00 16.65
CA THR A 210 -20.23 -23.26 16.80
C THR A 210 -19.98 -23.94 18.15
N ARG A 211 -19.09 -23.38 18.97
CA ARG A 211 -18.79 -23.92 20.29
C ARG A 211 -20.01 -23.74 21.20
N PRO A 212 -20.37 -24.72 22.04
CA PRO A 212 -21.41 -24.54 23.03
C PRO A 212 -21.13 -23.36 23.98
N GLN A 213 -22.18 -22.61 24.31
CA GLN A 213 -22.12 -21.51 25.27
C GLN A 213 -21.72 -21.99 26.66
N LYS A 214 -20.77 -21.30 27.31
CA LYS A 214 -20.40 -21.56 28.70
C LYS A 214 -21.30 -20.78 29.67
N LYS A 215 -21.39 -21.24 30.92
CA LYS A 215 -22.27 -20.66 31.96
C LYS A 215 -22.09 -19.15 32.21
N ASN A 216 -20.90 -18.61 31.96
CA ASN A 216 -20.56 -17.21 32.22
C ASN A 216 -20.54 -16.34 30.94
N GLU A 217 -20.88 -16.91 29.78
CA GLU A 217 -20.89 -16.22 28.50
C GLU A 217 -22.32 -15.81 28.15
N VAL A 218 -22.48 -14.69 27.47
CA VAL A 218 -23.75 -14.14 27.04
C VAL A 218 -23.78 -14.08 25.51
N ASP A 219 -24.82 -14.68 24.93
CA ASP A 219 -25.07 -14.66 23.48
C ASP A 219 -25.27 -13.22 22.99
N GLY A 220 -24.63 -12.90 21.86
CA GLY A 220 -24.62 -11.57 21.26
C GLY A 220 -23.74 -10.53 21.97
N LYS A 221 -23.10 -10.89 23.09
CA LYS A 221 -22.12 -10.03 23.78
C LYS A 221 -20.72 -10.61 23.72
N ASP A 222 -20.53 -11.84 24.19
CA ASP A 222 -19.23 -12.50 24.19
C ASP A 222 -18.99 -13.18 22.84
N TYR A 223 -19.99 -13.93 22.39
CA TYR A 223 -20.04 -14.59 21.09
C TYR A 223 -21.49 -14.63 20.59
N TYR A 224 -21.68 -14.82 19.29
CA TYR A 224 -22.93 -15.36 18.74
C TYR A 224 -22.81 -16.88 18.62
N PHE A 225 -23.60 -17.62 19.39
CA PHE A 225 -23.57 -19.08 19.41
C PHE A 225 -24.53 -19.63 18.36
N VAL A 226 -23.99 -20.16 17.27
CA VAL A 226 -24.76 -20.65 16.11
C VAL A 226 -24.51 -22.13 15.85
N SER A 227 -25.39 -22.77 15.07
CA SER A 227 -25.17 -24.17 14.68
C SER A 227 -24.08 -24.30 13.61
N THR A 228 -23.51 -25.50 13.47
CA THR A 228 -22.55 -25.81 12.40
C THR A 228 -23.16 -25.59 11.02
N GLU A 229 -24.44 -25.94 10.85
CA GLU A 229 -25.18 -25.79 9.59
C GLU A 229 -25.39 -24.32 9.23
N GLU A 230 -25.73 -23.48 10.22
CA GLU A 230 -25.85 -22.03 10.04
C GLU A 230 -24.51 -21.40 9.68
N MET A 231 -23.46 -21.68 10.46
CA MET A 231 -22.11 -21.19 10.18
C MET A 231 -21.65 -21.56 8.77
N THR A 232 -21.87 -22.82 8.34
CA THR A 232 -21.46 -23.30 7.02
C THR A 232 -22.23 -22.60 5.90
N ARG A 233 -23.54 -22.38 6.08
CA ARG A 233 -24.39 -21.65 5.13
C ARG A 233 -23.88 -20.22 4.93
N ASP A 234 -23.60 -19.53 6.01
CA ASP A 234 -23.19 -18.12 6.00
C ASP A 234 -21.76 -17.97 5.44
N ILE A 235 -20.87 -18.94 5.69
CA ILE A 235 -19.57 -19.04 5.01
C ILE A 235 -19.76 -19.17 3.49
N SER A 236 -20.63 -20.09 3.04
CA SER A 236 -20.89 -20.27 1.60
C SER A 236 -21.56 -19.06 0.94
N ALA A 237 -22.22 -18.22 1.73
CA ALA A 237 -22.83 -16.98 1.28
C ALA A 237 -21.85 -15.78 1.30
N ASN A 238 -20.59 -16.00 1.69
CA ASN A 238 -19.55 -14.97 1.83
C ASN A 238 -19.91 -13.86 2.83
N GLU A 239 -20.62 -14.19 3.91
CA GLU A 239 -21.02 -13.21 4.94
C GLU A 239 -19.91 -12.93 5.98
N PHE A 240 -18.90 -13.81 6.04
CA PHE A 240 -17.80 -13.69 6.97
C PHE A 240 -16.65 -12.86 6.40
N LEU A 241 -16.21 -11.89 7.19
CA LEU A 241 -14.96 -11.17 6.97
C LEU A 241 -13.77 -12.12 7.12
N GLU A 242 -13.81 -12.94 8.16
CA GLU A 242 -12.80 -13.95 8.47
C GLU A 242 -13.46 -15.09 9.24
N PHE A 243 -12.98 -16.31 9.01
CA PHE A 243 -13.38 -17.49 9.77
C PHE A 243 -12.24 -18.50 9.86
N GLY A 244 -12.29 -19.34 10.88
CA GLY A 244 -11.30 -20.38 11.13
C GLY A 244 -11.81 -21.43 12.11
N SER A 245 -11.02 -22.47 12.30
CA SER A 245 -11.33 -23.55 13.24
C SER A 245 -10.33 -23.59 14.38
N TYR A 246 -10.81 -23.73 15.61
CA TYR A 246 -9.99 -23.91 16.79
C TYR A 246 -10.59 -24.99 17.70
N GLN A 247 -9.78 -25.99 18.07
CA GLN A 247 -10.20 -27.12 18.91
C GLN A 247 -11.50 -27.78 18.44
N GLY A 248 -11.64 -27.99 17.12
CA GLY A 248 -12.81 -28.64 16.51
C GLY A 248 -14.08 -27.78 16.41
N ASN A 249 -14.03 -26.51 16.84
CA ASN A 249 -15.15 -25.56 16.69
C ASN A 249 -14.79 -24.48 15.68
N MET A 250 -15.79 -23.96 14.97
CA MET A 250 -15.60 -22.84 14.04
C MET A 250 -15.80 -21.52 14.78
N PHE A 251 -15.05 -20.51 14.34
CA PHE A 251 -15.13 -19.13 14.78
C PHE A 251 -15.09 -18.20 13.58
N GLY A 252 -15.75 -17.05 13.64
CA GLY A 252 -15.63 -16.05 12.58
C GLY A 252 -16.26 -14.71 12.93
N THR A 253 -15.88 -13.68 12.19
CA THR A 253 -16.44 -12.33 12.31
C THR A 253 -17.22 -12.00 11.05
N LYS A 254 -18.51 -11.67 11.16
CA LYS A 254 -19.34 -11.27 10.02
C LYS A 254 -19.13 -9.81 9.63
N PHE A 255 -19.27 -9.50 8.34
CA PHE A 255 -19.32 -8.12 7.86
C PHE A 255 -20.44 -7.33 8.53
N GLU A 256 -21.64 -7.91 8.63
CA GLU A 256 -22.82 -7.28 9.22
C GLU A 256 -22.55 -6.72 10.64
N THR A 257 -21.86 -7.49 11.49
CA THR A 257 -21.51 -7.06 12.85
C THR A 257 -20.61 -5.83 12.84
N VAL A 258 -19.65 -5.76 11.92
CA VAL A 258 -18.77 -4.59 11.76
C VAL A 258 -19.56 -3.38 11.28
N HIS A 259 -20.45 -3.55 10.29
CA HIS A 259 -21.30 -2.45 9.81
C HIS A 259 -22.25 -1.92 10.90
N LYS A 260 -22.80 -2.79 11.76
CA LYS A 260 -23.62 -2.37 12.90
C LYS A 260 -22.86 -1.49 13.89
N ILE A 261 -21.55 -1.72 14.08
CA ILE A 261 -20.71 -0.86 14.90
C ILE A 261 -20.53 0.51 14.22
N HIS A 262 -20.24 0.52 12.93
CA HIS A 262 -20.08 1.76 12.17
C HIS A 262 -21.37 2.62 12.15
N GLN A 263 -22.54 1.98 12.11
CA GLN A 263 -23.85 2.65 12.20
C GLN A 263 -24.08 3.35 13.55
N GLN A 264 -23.37 2.93 14.60
CA GLN A 264 -23.40 3.56 15.92
C GLN A 264 -22.37 4.70 16.06
N ASP A 265 -21.71 5.12 14.96
CA ASP A 265 -20.60 6.09 14.94
C ASP A 265 -19.43 5.70 15.87
N LYS A 266 -19.25 4.40 16.10
CA LYS A 266 -18.12 3.83 16.85
C LYS A 266 -17.08 3.24 15.93
N VAL A 267 -15.84 3.18 16.42
CA VAL A 267 -14.73 2.54 15.72
C VAL A 267 -14.70 1.04 16.04
N ALA A 268 -14.81 0.20 15.02
CA ALA A 268 -14.68 -1.25 15.18
C ALA A 268 -13.21 -1.63 15.37
N ILE A 269 -12.87 -2.33 16.45
CA ILE A 269 -11.53 -2.93 16.63
C ILE A 269 -11.55 -4.33 16.03
N LEU A 270 -10.65 -4.62 15.10
CA LEU A 270 -10.46 -5.92 14.50
C LEU A 270 -9.11 -6.51 14.88
N ASP A 271 -9.10 -7.75 15.32
CA ASP A 271 -7.93 -8.53 15.73
C ASP A 271 -7.88 -9.78 14.85
N ILE A 272 -7.54 -9.56 13.58
CA ILE A 272 -7.66 -10.52 12.47
C ILE A 272 -6.31 -11.10 12.09
N GLU A 273 -6.30 -12.12 11.24
CA GLU A 273 -5.06 -12.64 10.66
C GLU A 273 -4.58 -11.79 9.46
N PRO A 274 -3.26 -11.75 9.18
CA PRO A 274 -2.69 -10.87 8.15
C PRO A 274 -3.26 -11.05 6.74
N GLN A 275 -3.66 -12.26 6.35
CA GLN A 275 -4.22 -12.52 5.02
C GLN A 275 -5.54 -11.76 4.75
N THR A 276 -6.26 -11.42 5.81
CA THR A 276 -7.57 -10.74 5.76
C THR A 276 -7.41 -9.24 5.44
N LEU A 277 -6.17 -8.69 5.49
CA LEU A 277 -5.87 -7.29 5.18
C LEU A 277 -6.36 -6.84 3.80
N LYS A 278 -6.29 -7.72 2.79
CA LYS A 278 -6.78 -7.42 1.44
C LYS A 278 -8.28 -7.20 1.37
N ILE A 279 -9.01 -7.87 2.27
CA ILE A 279 -10.46 -7.83 2.34
C ILE A 279 -10.91 -6.60 3.13
N VAL A 280 -10.21 -6.26 4.23
CA VAL A 280 -10.60 -5.11 5.06
C VAL A 280 -10.21 -3.76 4.46
N ARG A 281 -9.22 -3.70 3.55
CA ARG A 281 -8.67 -2.43 3.04
C ARG A 281 -9.52 -1.78 1.95
N THR A 282 -10.75 -1.45 2.31
CA THR A 282 -11.74 -0.79 1.46
C THR A 282 -12.10 0.59 2.01
N ALA A 283 -12.62 1.47 1.15
CA ALA A 283 -13.15 2.78 1.58
C ALA A 283 -14.28 2.67 2.59
N GLU A 284 -15.11 1.62 2.46
CA GLU A 284 -16.27 1.42 3.33
C GLU A 284 -15.85 1.21 4.79
N LEU A 285 -14.86 0.34 5.00
CA LEU A 285 -14.32 0.04 6.32
C LEU A 285 -13.32 1.11 6.78
N SER A 286 -12.64 1.77 5.83
CA SER A 286 -11.69 2.85 6.09
C SER A 286 -10.74 2.47 7.24
N PRO A 287 -10.05 1.32 7.17
CA PRO A 287 -9.31 0.78 8.31
C PRO A 287 -8.05 1.59 8.59
N PHE A 288 -7.68 1.77 9.85
CA PHE A 288 -6.34 2.16 10.28
C PHE A 288 -5.61 0.89 10.74
N ILE A 289 -4.58 0.47 10.01
CA ILE A 289 -3.93 -0.83 10.16
C ILE A 289 -2.65 -0.65 10.98
N VAL A 290 -2.60 -1.29 12.13
CA VAL A 290 -1.49 -1.18 13.08
C VAL A 290 -0.84 -2.53 13.26
N PHE A 291 0.45 -2.58 12.95
CA PHE A 291 1.31 -3.72 13.21
C PHE A 291 1.94 -3.61 14.59
N ILE A 292 1.75 -4.63 15.42
CA ILE A 292 2.33 -4.76 16.75
C ILE A 292 3.54 -5.70 16.65
N ALA A 293 4.71 -5.11 16.82
CA ALA A 293 5.98 -5.82 16.87
C ALA A 293 6.31 -6.24 18.33
N PRO A 294 7.05 -7.35 18.51
CA PRO A 294 7.46 -7.81 19.84
C PRO A 294 8.44 -6.84 20.48
N THR A 295 8.50 -6.89 21.82
CA THR A 295 9.43 -6.09 22.63
C THR A 295 10.89 -6.25 22.18
N ASP A 296 11.61 -5.13 22.20
CA ASP A 296 13.05 -5.03 21.99
C ASP A 296 13.84 -4.88 23.31
N LYS A 297 13.14 -4.73 24.44
CA LYS A 297 13.73 -4.51 25.78
C LYS A 297 13.88 -5.78 26.63
N ALA A 298 13.13 -6.84 26.32
CA ALA A 298 13.16 -8.08 27.11
C ALA A 298 14.40 -8.93 26.83
N GLU A 299 14.81 -9.72 27.83
CA GLU A 299 15.89 -10.69 27.69
C GLU A 299 15.56 -11.75 26.64
N GLU A 300 16.59 -12.20 25.92
CA GLU A 300 16.43 -13.15 24.84
C GLU A 300 16.03 -14.53 25.40
N SER A 301 14.87 -15.02 24.96
CA SER A 301 14.40 -16.38 25.23
C SER A 301 14.04 -17.06 23.91
N GLU A 302 14.03 -18.40 23.88
CA GLU A 302 13.63 -19.15 22.68
C GLU A 302 12.22 -18.76 22.20
N ALA A 303 11.30 -18.51 23.15
CA ALA A 303 9.96 -18.03 22.85
C ALA A 303 9.97 -16.64 22.19
N LEU A 304 10.79 -15.71 22.69
CA LEU A 304 10.89 -14.37 22.12
C LEU A 304 11.57 -14.38 20.74
N GLN A 305 12.57 -15.24 20.53
CA GLN A 305 13.22 -15.44 19.23
C GLN A 305 12.22 -15.94 18.19
N GLN A 306 11.43 -16.95 18.55
CA GLN A 306 10.39 -17.49 17.67
C GLN A 306 9.32 -16.43 17.36
N LEU A 307 8.87 -15.68 18.39
CA LEU A 307 7.93 -14.58 18.21
C LEU A 307 8.46 -13.50 17.26
N ARG A 308 9.74 -13.13 17.37
CA ARG A 308 10.40 -12.17 16.46
C ARG A 308 10.48 -12.70 15.04
N LYS A 309 10.81 -13.98 14.86
CA LYS A 309 10.85 -14.62 13.54
C LYS A 309 9.46 -14.62 12.87
N ASP A 310 8.42 -14.97 13.62
CA ASP A 310 7.05 -14.98 13.11
C ASP A 310 6.56 -13.55 12.80
N SER A 311 6.89 -12.60 13.68
CA SER A 311 6.63 -11.17 13.48
C SER A 311 7.31 -10.63 12.22
N GLU A 312 8.58 -10.99 11.98
CA GLU A 312 9.31 -10.56 10.80
C GLU A 312 8.75 -11.18 9.51
N SER A 313 8.30 -12.44 9.58
CA SER A 313 7.59 -13.09 8.46
C SER A 313 6.34 -12.29 8.07
N ILE A 314 5.52 -11.89 9.05
CA ILE A 314 4.34 -11.05 8.81
C ILE A 314 4.75 -9.69 8.24
N ARG A 315 5.72 -9.01 8.85
CA ARG A 315 6.17 -7.69 8.41
C ARG A 315 6.69 -7.72 6.98
N SER A 316 7.55 -8.69 6.64
CA SER A 316 8.13 -8.79 5.29
C SER A 316 7.08 -8.95 4.19
N ARG A 317 5.95 -9.60 4.50
CA ARG A 317 4.88 -9.86 3.53
C ARG A 317 3.81 -8.77 3.49
N TYR A 318 3.52 -8.12 4.61
CA TYR A 318 2.34 -7.25 4.76
C TYR A 318 2.67 -5.81 5.17
N ALA A 319 3.95 -5.42 5.31
CA ALA A 319 4.34 -4.07 5.74
C ALA A 319 3.69 -2.95 4.94
N HIS A 320 3.47 -3.17 3.65
CA HIS A 320 2.87 -2.21 2.74
C HIS A 320 1.39 -1.88 3.02
N TYR A 321 0.73 -2.69 3.84
CA TYR A 321 -0.62 -2.42 4.34
C TYR A 321 -0.65 -1.60 5.62
N PHE A 322 0.45 -1.48 6.35
CA PHE A 322 0.43 -0.89 7.70
C PHE A 322 0.43 0.64 7.61
N ASP A 323 -0.48 1.28 8.35
CA ASP A 323 -0.44 2.73 8.59
C ASP A 323 0.54 3.05 9.74
N LEU A 324 0.72 2.13 10.71
CA LEU A 324 1.60 2.28 11.86
C LEU A 324 2.28 0.94 12.22
N SER A 325 3.55 0.98 12.57
CA SER A 325 4.26 -0.13 13.23
C SER A 325 4.68 0.29 14.65
N LEU A 326 4.31 -0.49 15.65
CA LEU A 326 4.48 -0.18 17.06
C LEU A 326 5.18 -1.34 17.77
N VAL A 327 6.27 -1.05 18.50
CA VAL A 327 6.97 -2.04 19.34
C VAL A 327 6.28 -2.11 20.70
N ASN A 328 5.72 -3.27 21.05
CA ASN A 328 5.02 -3.42 22.33
C ASN A 328 6.01 -3.62 23.48
N ASN A 329 6.32 -2.52 24.17
CA ASN A 329 7.19 -2.49 25.36
C ASN A 329 6.42 -2.25 26.68
N GLY A 330 5.09 -2.19 26.61
CA GLY A 330 4.21 -1.84 27.71
C GLY A 330 2.85 -1.44 27.15
N VAL A 331 1.76 -1.89 27.78
CA VAL A 331 0.42 -1.67 27.25
C VAL A 331 0.08 -0.18 27.29
N GLU A 332 0.43 0.53 28.36
CA GLU A 332 0.15 1.95 28.52
C GLU A 332 0.87 2.82 27.48
N GLU A 333 2.18 2.61 27.28
CA GLU A 333 2.99 3.30 26.26
C GLU A 333 2.44 3.02 24.85
N SER A 334 2.11 1.74 24.58
CA SER A 334 1.55 1.32 23.30
C SER A 334 0.20 1.97 23.02
N LEU A 335 -0.66 2.07 24.04
CA LEU A 335 -1.98 2.70 23.91
C LEU A 335 -1.85 4.19 23.60
N GLN A 336 -0.96 4.89 24.29
CA GLN A 336 -0.77 6.32 24.07
C GLN A 336 -0.35 6.58 22.62
N LEU A 337 0.71 5.92 22.15
CA LEU A 337 1.21 6.06 20.78
C LEU A 337 0.15 5.69 19.73
N LEU A 338 -0.61 4.62 19.99
CA LEU A 338 -1.69 4.17 19.13
C LEU A 338 -2.81 5.21 19.02
N GLN A 339 -3.25 5.76 20.14
CA GLN A 339 -4.32 6.75 20.18
C GLN A 339 -3.90 8.05 19.50
N GLU A 340 -2.70 8.55 19.80
CA GLU A 340 -2.14 9.75 19.17
C GLU A 340 -2.06 9.57 17.64
N ALA A 341 -1.52 8.44 17.16
CA ALA A 341 -1.43 8.16 15.74
C ALA A 341 -2.81 8.01 15.07
N PHE A 342 -3.77 7.34 15.73
CA PHE A 342 -5.13 7.19 15.22
C PHE A 342 -5.86 8.53 15.13
N GLU A 343 -5.70 9.41 16.12
CA GLU A 343 -6.29 10.75 16.12
C GLU A 343 -5.65 11.67 15.10
N GLN A 344 -4.32 11.59 14.95
CA GLN A 344 -3.61 12.29 13.89
C GLN A 344 -4.10 11.84 12.51
N ALA A 345 -4.29 10.53 12.32
CA ALA A 345 -4.85 9.99 11.09
C ALA A 345 -6.26 10.53 10.78
N CYS A 346 -7.10 10.69 11.81
CA CYS A 346 -8.45 11.21 11.62
C CYS A 346 -8.51 12.74 11.42
N SER A 347 -7.46 13.47 11.81
CA SER A 347 -7.45 14.95 11.81
C SER A 347 -6.55 15.59 10.75
N SER A 348 -5.74 14.79 10.06
CA SER A 348 -4.84 15.26 9.00
C SER A 348 -5.23 14.74 7.62
N PRO A 349 -4.89 15.48 6.54
CA PRO A 349 -5.07 14.96 5.18
C PRO A 349 -4.29 13.67 4.96
N GLN A 350 -4.91 12.69 4.32
CA GLN A 350 -4.33 11.35 4.16
C GLN A 350 -4.19 10.96 2.70
N TRP A 351 -3.09 10.28 2.39
CA TRP A 351 -2.95 9.55 1.14
C TRP A 351 -3.75 8.24 1.25
N VAL A 352 -4.66 8.01 0.33
CA VAL A 352 -5.45 6.77 0.26
C VAL A 352 -5.37 6.19 -1.14
N PRO A 353 -5.63 4.88 -1.31
CA PRO A 353 -5.73 4.28 -2.64
C PRO A 353 -6.74 5.03 -3.50
N VAL A 354 -6.42 5.23 -4.78
CA VAL A 354 -7.36 5.83 -5.74
C VAL A 354 -8.70 5.08 -5.76
N SER A 355 -8.68 3.75 -5.62
CA SER A 355 -9.87 2.90 -5.53
C SER A 355 -10.81 3.22 -4.37
N TRP A 356 -10.42 4.07 -3.42
CA TRP A 356 -11.31 4.51 -2.34
C TRP A 356 -12.23 5.67 -2.72
N VAL A 357 -11.94 6.35 -3.83
CA VAL A 357 -12.67 7.55 -4.28
C VAL A 357 -13.57 7.26 -5.49
N TYR A 358 -13.25 6.21 -6.25
CA TYR A 358 -13.94 5.84 -7.50
C TYR A 358 -14.91 4.69 -7.35
#